data_AF-A0A1Q7IBT1-F1
#
_entry.id   AF-A0A1Q7IBT1-F1
#
_cell.length_a   1.000
_cell.length_b   1.000
_cell.length_c   1.000
_cell.angle_alpha   90.00
_cell.angle_beta   90.00
_cell.angle_gamma   90.00
#
_symmetry.space_group_name_H-M   'P 1'
#
loop_
_entity.id
_entity.type
_entity.pdbx_description
1 polymer ?
#
loop_
_entity_poly.entity_id
_entity_poly.type
_entity_poly.pdbx_seq_one_letter_code
_entity_poly.pdbx_strand_id
1 'polypeptide(L)'
;MTCKFVLSDVSEKQISSGEGYNIFEPTVALEIDGRNVFETLGIDGAKSVVVMASRERFIETTVKLIEELSEKDDGFCEYWLLGTGLGFRLERKGRILEVFLRVDNWGPTQGVSSPQTVRIGTVPISEWVESIASLSRTLSNMVRRLNPELYHDPLFQKEEANLSLIERWLRTGRNA
;
A
#
# COMPACT_ATOMS: atom_id res chain seq x y z
N MET A 1 -16.75 6.19 5.38
CA MET A 1 -16.14 4.97 4.82
C MET A 1 -14.68 5.04 5.18
N THR A 2 -14.10 3.99 5.76
CA THR A 2 -12.71 4.04 6.25
C THR A 2 -11.87 2.99 5.54
N CYS A 3 -10.73 3.39 4.99
CA CYS A 3 -9.75 2.50 4.36
C CYS A 3 -8.41 2.65 5.07
N LYS A 4 -7.82 1.57 5.61
CA LYS A 4 -6.50 1.64 6.24
C LYS A 4 -5.72 0.34 6.08
N PHE A 5 -4.42 0.48 5.86
CA PHE A 5 -3.48 -0.63 6.00
C PHE A 5 -3.09 -0.80 7.46
N VAL A 6 -2.93 -2.05 7.88
CA VAL A 6 -2.50 -2.42 9.23
C VAL A 6 -1.24 -3.27 9.11
N LEU A 7 -0.21 -2.89 9.86
CA LEU A 7 1.03 -3.63 9.99
C LEU A 7 1.02 -4.44 11.28
N SER A 8 1.33 -5.73 11.18
CA SER A 8 1.58 -6.62 12.32
C SER A 8 2.89 -7.39 12.12
N ASP A 9 3.33 -8.11 13.15
CA ASP A 9 4.58 -8.86 13.15
C ASP A 9 5.83 -8.02 12.81
N VAL A 10 5.79 -6.73 13.17
CA VAL A 10 6.88 -5.78 12.92
C VAL A 10 8.11 -6.14 13.74
N SER A 11 9.23 -6.41 13.07
CA SER A 11 10.52 -6.68 13.70
C SER A 11 11.41 -5.44 13.63
N GLU A 12 11.59 -4.74 14.75
CA GLU A 12 12.51 -3.58 14.81
C GLU A 12 13.95 -3.95 14.45
N LYS A 13 14.35 -5.20 14.74
CA LYS A 13 15.69 -5.72 14.37
C LYS A 13 15.90 -5.75 12.86
N GLN A 14 14.87 -6.12 12.09
CA GLN A 14 14.94 -6.08 10.62
C GLN A 14 15.11 -4.65 10.12
N ILE A 15 14.33 -3.71 10.68
CA ILE A 15 14.37 -2.29 10.29
C ILE A 15 15.76 -1.69 10.58
N SER A 16 16.33 -1.95 11.76
CA SER A 16 17.64 -1.44 12.17
C SER A 16 18.84 -2.07 11.43
N SER A 17 18.62 -3.13 10.65
CA SER A 17 19.67 -3.76 9.86
C SER A 17 20.10 -2.85 8.72
N GLY A 18 21.38 -2.93 8.30
CA GLY A 18 21.83 -2.28 7.07
C GLY A 18 21.04 -2.73 5.82
N GLU A 19 20.47 -3.93 5.87
CA GLU A 19 19.60 -4.49 4.82
C GLU A 19 18.11 -4.22 5.07
N GLY A 20 17.74 -3.32 5.99
CA GLY A 20 16.36 -3.13 6.43
C GLY A 20 15.37 -2.80 5.31
N TYR A 21 15.83 -2.24 4.19
CA TYR A 21 15.00 -2.07 3.00
C TYR A 21 14.58 -3.41 2.39
N ASN A 22 15.48 -4.39 2.38
CA ASN A 22 15.30 -5.69 1.73
C ASN A 22 14.68 -6.75 2.63
N ILE A 23 14.91 -6.67 3.95
CA ILE A 23 14.53 -7.72 4.91
C ILE A 23 13.39 -7.34 5.85
N PHE A 24 12.83 -6.14 5.72
CA PHE A 24 11.68 -5.75 6.54
C PHE A 24 10.41 -6.36 5.97
N GLU A 25 9.98 -7.46 6.60
CA GLU A 25 8.94 -8.35 6.08
C GLU A 25 7.77 -8.52 7.07
N PRO A 26 7.00 -7.44 7.38
CA PRO A 26 5.85 -7.54 8.27
C PRO A 26 4.68 -8.27 7.60
N THR A 27 3.67 -8.56 8.42
CA THR A 27 2.34 -8.90 7.92
C THR A 27 1.58 -7.62 7.59
N VAL A 28 0.94 -7.56 6.41
CA VAL A 28 0.13 -6.43 5.94
C VAL A 28 -1.32 -6.86 5.77
N ALA A 29 -2.22 -6.19 6.46
CA ALA A 29 -3.67 -6.31 6.26
C ALA A 29 -4.25 -5.00 5.69
N LEU A 30 -5.43 -5.10 5.07
CA LEU A 30 -6.22 -3.96 4.61
C LEU A 30 -7.60 -4.06 5.26
N GLU A 31 -8.00 -3.01 5.96
CA GLU A 31 -9.35 -2.87 6.50
C GLU A 31 -10.17 -1.88 5.66
N ILE A 32 -11.36 -2.31 5.23
CA ILE A 32 -12.38 -1.46 4.63
C ILE A 32 -13.61 -1.50 5.53
N ASP A 33 -14.05 -0.33 6.00
CA ASP A 33 -15.16 -0.17 6.95
C ASP A 33 -15.00 -1.07 8.21
N GLY A 34 -13.76 -1.16 8.71
CA GLY A 34 -13.41 -1.91 9.92
C GLY A 34 -13.37 -3.44 9.73
N ARG A 35 -13.46 -3.94 8.49
CA ARG A 35 -13.39 -5.37 8.17
C ARG A 35 -12.10 -5.68 7.43
N ASN A 36 -11.40 -6.71 7.89
CA ASN A 36 -10.21 -7.21 7.21
C ASN A 36 -10.61 -7.90 5.90
N VAL A 37 -10.18 -7.33 4.78
CA VAL A 37 -10.58 -7.82 3.45
C VAL A 37 -9.98 -9.17 3.10
N PHE A 38 -8.89 -9.57 3.76
CA PHE A 38 -8.21 -10.85 3.54
C PHE A 38 -8.99 -12.05 4.09
N GLU A 39 -9.91 -11.84 5.04
CA GLU A 39 -10.75 -12.90 5.60
C GLU A 39 -11.61 -13.59 4.54
N THR A 40 -11.93 -12.90 3.43
CA THR A 40 -12.62 -13.48 2.26
C THR A 40 -11.83 -14.63 1.61
N LEU A 41 -10.51 -14.66 1.82
CA LEU A 41 -9.60 -15.71 1.35
C LEU A 41 -9.21 -16.68 2.48
N GLY A 42 -9.78 -16.52 3.68
CA GLY A 42 -9.45 -17.33 4.85
C GLY A 42 -8.08 -17.03 5.47
N ILE A 43 -7.53 -15.83 5.25
CA ILE A 43 -6.24 -15.40 5.82
C ILE A 43 -6.38 -14.06 6.54
N ASP A 44 -5.57 -13.83 7.57
CA ASP A 44 -5.63 -12.60 8.37
C ASP A 44 -4.84 -11.42 7.77
N GLY A 45 -4.14 -11.65 6.66
CA GLY A 45 -3.27 -10.67 6.01
C GLY A 45 -2.21 -11.34 5.16
N ALA A 46 -1.55 -10.54 4.33
CA ALA A 46 -0.40 -10.96 3.56
C ALA A 46 0.83 -11.03 4.48
N LYS A 47 1.40 -12.22 4.66
CA LYS A 47 2.59 -12.45 5.50
C LYS A 47 3.86 -12.27 4.69
N SER A 48 4.93 -11.86 5.36
CA SER A 48 6.27 -11.72 4.77
C SER A 48 6.30 -10.79 3.55
N VAL A 49 5.57 -9.67 3.62
CA VAL A 49 5.56 -8.67 2.55
C VAL A 49 6.85 -7.87 2.61
N VAL A 50 7.61 -7.81 1.52
CA VAL A 50 8.73 -6.87 1.38
C VAL A 50 8.17 -5.45 1.31
N VAL A 51 7.95 -4.87 2.50
CA VAL A 51 7.04 -3.73 2.65
C VAL A 51 7.63 -2.44 2.10
N MET A 52 8.95 -2.29 2.14
CA MET A 52 9.63 -1.10 1.62
C MET A 52 9.57 -1.06 0.08
N ALA A 53 9.83 -2.18 -0.59
CA ALA A 53 9.67 -2.26 -2.04
C ALA A 53 8.19 -2.09 -2.46
N SER A 54 7.26 -2.64 -1.68
CA SER A 54 5.81 -2.43 -1.91
C SER A 54 5.44 -0.95 -1.75
N ARG A 55 5.96 -0.28 -0.72
CA ARG A 55 5.76 1.15 -0.45
C ARG A 55 6.22 2.02 -1.63
N GLU A 56 7.41 1.77 -2.18
CA GLU A 56 7.93 2.50 -3.34
C GLU A 56 6.91 2.45 -4.50
N ARG A 57 6.49 1.24 -4.88
CA ARG A 57 5.49 1.02 -5.94
C ARG A 57 4.15 1.65 -5.62
N PHE A 58 3.71 1.57 -4.37
CA PHE A 58 2.44 2.14 -3.94
C PHE A 58 2.44 3.66 -4.07
N ILE A 59 3.54 4.32 -3.69
CA ILE A 59 3.71 5.77 -3.85
C ILE A 59 3.70 6.13 -5.34
N GLU A 60 4.50 5.45 -6.18
CA GLU A 60 4.55 5.70 -7.63
C GLU A 60 3.17 5.56 -8.29
N THR A 61 2.47 4.45 -8.02
CA THR A 61 1.13 4.19 -8.58
C THR A 61 0.11 5.22 -8.09
N THR A 62 0.24 5.67 -6.83
CA THR A 62 -0.70 6.65 -6.27
C THR A 62 -0.49 8.05 -6.83
N VAL A 63 0.76 8.46 -7.10
CA VAL A 63 1.05 9.71 -7.80
C VAL A 63 0.41 9.68 -9.19
N LYS A 64 0.60 8.60 -9.96
CA LYS A 64 -0.03 8.43 -11.28
C LYS A 64 -1.56 8.47 -11.21
N LEU A 65 -2.14 7.76 -10.23
CA LEU A 65 -3.59 7.79 -10.01
C LEU A 65 -4.11 9.21 -9.81
N ILE A 66 -3.40 10.04 -9.03
CA ILE A 66 -3.75 11.45 -8.78
C ILE A 66 -3.64 12.28 -10.05
N GLU A 67 -2.56 12.14 -10.81
CA GLU A 67 -2.32 12.87 -12.06
C GLU A 67 -3.40 12.56 -13.11
N GLU A 68 -3.80 11.29 -13.22
CA GLU A 68 -4.84 10.84 -14.16
C GLU A 68 -6.25 11.32 -13.83
N LEU A 69 -6.52 11.83 -12.61
CA LEU A 69 -7.85 12.30 -12.21
C LEU A 69 -8.37 13.45 -13.06
N SER A 70 -7.46 14.29 -13.58
CA SER A 70 -7.81 15.41 -14.46
C SER A 70 -7.93 15.03 -15.93
N GLU A 71 -7.45 13.85 -16.32
CA GLU A 71 -7.32 13.46 -17.72
C GLU A 71 -8.40 12.48 -18.18
N LYS A 72 -8.82 11.57 -17.29
CA LYS A 72 -9.77 10.50 -17.59
C LYS A 72 -10.70 10.29 -16.40
N ASP A 73 -11.95 9.92 -16.64
CA ASP A 73 -12.91 9.61 -15.57
C ASP A 73 -12.82 8.16 -15.07
N ASP A 74 -12.31 7.25 -15.91
CA ASP A 74 -12.21 5.82 -15.63
C ASP A 74 -10.80 5.29 -15.89
N GLY A 75 -10.43 4.22 -15.19
CA GLY A 75 -9.12 3.58 -15.33
C GLY A 75 -8.95 2.44 -14.33
N PHE A 76 -7.78 1.79 -14.34
CA PHE A 76 -7.44 0.84 -13.30
C PHE A 76 -5.96 0.97 -12.91
N CYS A 77 -5.66 0.60 -11.67
CA CYS A 77 -4.30 0.54 -11.16
C CYS A 77 -4.13 -0.70 -10.28
N GLU A 78 -2.89 -1.19 -10.18
CA GLU A 78 -2.55 -2.38 -9.41
C GLU A 78 -1.52 -2.06 -8.32
N TYR A 79 -1.72 -2.66 -7.16
CA TYR A 79 -0.93 -2.49 -5.94
C TYR A 79 -0.54 -3.87 -5.42
N TRP A 80 0.64 -4.34 -5.80
CA TRP A 80 1.14 -5.65 -5.40
C TRP A 80 1.91 -5.60 -4.07
N LEU A 81 1.60 -6.52 -3.16
CA LEU A 81 2.34 -6.74 -1.93
C LEU A 81 3.55 -7.62 -2.26
N LEU A 82 4.67 -6.96 -2.59
CA LEU A 82 5.88 -7.62 -3.07
C LEU A 82 6.42 -8.63 -2.06
N GLY A 83 7.03 -9.71 -2.56
CA GLY A 83 7.39 -10.88 -1.76
C GLY A 83 6.25 -11.89 -1.58
N THR A 84 5.04 -11.54 -2.01
CA THR A 84 3.85 -12.42 -1.96
C THR A 84 3.21 -12.54 -3.34
N GLY A 85 2.25 -13.45 -3.48
CA GLY A 85 1.34 -13.52 -4.64
C GLY A 85 0.07 -12.69 -4.45
N LEU A 86 0.02 -11.76 -3.49
CA LEU A 86 -1.18 -11.00 -3.12
C LEU A 86 -1.07 -9.54 -3.55
N GLY A 87 -2.19 -8.95 -3.96
CA GLY A 87 -2.23 -7.54 -4.33
C GLY A 87 -3.66 -7.02 -4.47
N PHE A 88 -3.77 -5.77 -4.90
CA PHE A 88 -5.05 -5.12 -5.12
C PHE A 88 -5.12 -4.59 -6.55
N ARG A 89 -6.27 -4.79 -7.17
CA ARG A 89 -6.65 -4.08 -8.40
C ARG A 89 -7.75 -3.09 -8.03
N LEU A 90 -7.57 -1.84 -8.42
CA LEU A 90 -8.56 -0.80 -8.24
C LEU A 90 -9.11 -0.43 -9.61
N GLU A 91 -10.43 -0.46 -9.75
CA GLU A 91 -11.11 0.04 -10.93
C GLU A 91 -11.80 1.35 -10.59
N ARG A 92 -11.37 2.43 -11.24
CA ARG A 92 -11.88 3.77 -10.99
C ARG A 92 -13.12 4.04 -11.83
N LYS A 93 -14.15 4.56 -11.16
CA LYS A 93 -15.37 5.10 -11.73
C LYS A 93 -15.61 6.50 -11.15
N GLY A 94 -15.17 7.52 -11.87
CA GLY A 94 -15.12 8.89 -11.36
C GLY A 94 -14.25 9.01 -10.11
N ARG A 95 -14.85 9.38 -8.97
CA ARG A 95 -14.15 9.54 -7.66
C ARG A 95 -14.24 8.32 -6.74
N ILE A 96 -14.80 7.22 -7.22
CA ILE A 96 -14.95 5.97 -6.47
C ILE A 96 -14.06 4.90 -7.10
N LEU A 97 -13.43 4.08 -6.27
CA LEU A 97 -12.65 2.92 -6.64
C LEU A 97 -13.42 1.67 -6.25
N GLU A 98 -13.64 0.75 -7.19
CA GLU A 98 -13.97 -0.63 -6.89
C GLU A 98 -12.69 -1.39 -6.58
N VAL A 99 -12.63 -2.00 -5.40
CA VAL A 99 -11.44 -2.66 -4.88
C VAL A 99 -11.57 -4.16 -5.07
N PHE A 100 -10.56 -4.76 -5.70
CA PHE A 100 -10.45 -6.19 -5.89
C PHE A 100 -9.17 -6.71 -5.23
N LEU A 101 -9.31 -7.74 -4.40
CA LEU A 101 -8.19 -8.51 -3.89
C LEU A 101 -7.76 -9.52 -4.95
N ARG A 102 -6.47 -9.55 -5.24
CA ARG A 102 -5.84 -10.33 -6.31
C ARG A 102 -4.91 -11.35 -5.69
N VAL A 103 -4.95 -12.58 -6.23
CA VAL A 103 -3.99 -13.63 -5.95
C VAL A 103 -3.42 -14.11 -7.29
N ASP A 104 -2.12 -14.00 -7.47
CA ASP A 104 -1.42 -14.45 -8.66
C ASP A 104 -0.70 -15.80 -8.46
N ASN A 105 -0.01 -16.25 -9.50
CA ASN A 105 0.73 -17.53 -9.51
C ASN A 105 2.25 -17.35 -9.38
N TRP A 106 2.73 -16.14 -9.12
CA TRP A 106 4.15 -15.80 -9.20
C TRP A 106 4.80 -15.72 -7.83
N GLY A 107 4.03 -15.39 -6.78
CA GLY A 107 4.53 -15.33 -5.40
C GLY A 107 3.86 -16.35 -4.46
N PRO A 108 4.38 -16.48 -3.22
CA PRO A 108 3.74 -17.27 -2.17
C PRO A 108 2.32 -16.78 -1.87
N THR A 109 1.34 -17.70 -1.87
CA THR A 109 -0.09 -17.38 -1.67
C THR A 109 -0.62 -17.76 -0.29
N GLN A 110 0.24 -18.22 0.63
CA GLN A 110 -0.16 -18.67 1.98
C GLN A 110 -1.23 -19.79 1.97
N GLY A 111 -1.20 -20.66 0.95
CA GLY A 111 -2.17 -21.75 0.80
C GLY A 111 -3.49 -21.31 0.16
N VAL A 112 -3.64 -20.03 -0.19
CA VAL A 112 -4.78 -19.53 -0.95
C VAL A 112 -4.69 -20.00 -2.39
N SER A 113 -5.82 -20.43 -2.97
CA SER A 113 -5.90 -20.86 -4.37
C SER A 113 -5.52 -19.74 -5.33
N SER A 114 -4.87 -20.06 -6.45
CA SER A 114 -4.48 -19.07 -7.45
C SER A 114 -4.63 -19.62 -8.89
N PRO A 115 -4.93 -18.76 -9.89
CA PRO A 115 -5.14 -17.32 -9.78
C PRO A 115 -6.58 -16.99 -9.38
N GLN A 116 -6.78 -15.92 -8.61
CA GLN A 116 -8.14 -15.45 -8.30
C GLN A 116 -8.22 -13.93 -8.15
N THR A 117 -9.42 -13.39 -8.35
CA THR A 117 -9.74 -11.98 -8.17
C THR A 117 -11.10 -11.88 -7.49
N VAL A 118 -11.15 -11.24 -6.33
CA VAL A 118 -12.37 -11.14 -5.51
C VAL A 118 -12.67 -9.67 -5.27
N ARG A 119 -13.89 -9.23 -5.58
CA ARG A 119 -14.34 -7.87 -5.26
C ARG A 119 -14.56 -7.76 -3.76
N ILE A 120 -13.84 -6.85 -3.10
CA ILE A 120 -13.84 -6.69 -1.63
C ILE A 120 -14.55 -5.43 -1.15
N GLY A 121 -14.83 -4.47 -2.05
CA GLY A 121 -15.62 -3.30 -1.70
C GLY A 121 -15.49 -2.15 -2.67
N THR A 122 -15.93 -0.99 -2.22
CA THR A 122 -15.73 0.29 -2.90
C THR A 122 -15.15 1.28 -1.92
N VAL A 123 -14.27 2.18 -2.37
CA VAL A 123 -13.70 3.25 -1.53
C VAL A 123 -13.62 4.56 -2.32
N PRO A 124 -13.82 5.73 -1.69
CA PRO A 124 -13.46 7.01 -2.31
C PRO A 124 -11.97 7.04 -2.62
N ILE A 125 -11.59 7.70 -3.71
CA ILE A 125 -10.17 7.86 -4.07
C ILE A 125 -9.39 8.54 -2.94
N SER A 126 -9.97 9.54 -2.29
CA SER A 126 -9.33 10.23 -1.17
C SER A 126 -9.00 9.30 0.00
N GLU A 127 -9.89 8.36 0.32
CA GLU A 127 -9.69 7.37 1.40
C GLU A 127 -8.58 6.39 1.04
N TRP A 128 -8.55 5.91 -0.20
CA TRP A 128 -7.47 5.04 -0.66
C TRP A 128 -6.11 5.76 -0.61
N VAL A 129 -6.05 6.97 -1.17
CA VAL A 129 -4.83 7.79 -1.18
C VAL A 129 -4.34 8.09 0.24
N GLU A 130 -5.26 8.40 1.16
CA GLU A 130 -4.96 8.59 2.57
C GLU A 130 -4.41 7.32 3.23
N SER A 131 -4.98 6.15 2.90
CA SER A 131 -4.49 4.88 3.44
C SER A 131 -3.05 4.59 3.02
N ILE A 132 -2.68 4.89 1.76
CA ILE A 132 -1.31 4.76 1.25
C ILE A 132 -0.39 5.77 1.93
N ALA A 133 -0.79 7.04 2.03
CA ALA A 133 0.00 8.07 2.70
C ALA A 133 0.26 7.71 4.17
N SER A 134 -0.75 7.22 4.89
CA SER A 134 -0.66 6.83 6.30
C SER A 134 0.26 5.63 6.52
N LEU A 135 0.15 4.59 5.66
CA LEU A 135 1.08 3.46 5.66
C LEU A 135 2.52 3.93 5.41
N SER A 136 2.72 4.67 4.32
CA SER A 136 4.04 5.16 3.92
C SER A 136 4.68 6.03 4.99
N ARG A 137 3.92 6.91 5.65
CA ARG A 137 4.39 7.77 6.74
C ARG A 137 4.73 6.98 7.99
N THR A 138 3.94 5.96 8.31
CA THR A 138 4.22 5.03 9.43
C THR A 138 5.55 4.33 9.22
N LEU A 139 5.79 3.80 8.01
CA LEU A 139 7.06 3.18 7.63
C LEU A 139 8.22 4.19 7.70
N SER A 140 8.06 5.41 7.18
CA SER A 140 9.10 6.45 7.26
C SER A 140 9.47 6.81 8.69
N ASN A 141 8.47 6.90 9.58
CA ASN A 141 8.71 7.20 10.98
C ASN A 141 9.48 6.08 11.68
N MET A 142 9.18 4.82 11.35
CA MET A 142 9.92 3.67 11.87
C MET A 142 11.37 3.66 11.37
N VAL A 143 11.59 3.84 10.06
CA VAL A 143 12.93 3.88 9.46
C VAL A 143 13.74 5.06 10.00
N ARG A 144 13.18 6.27 10.04
CA ARG A 144 13.86 7.44 10.61
C ARG A 144 14.35 7.21 12.05
N ARG A 145 13.56 6.48 12.85
CA ARG A 145 13.87 6.21 14.25
C ARG A 145 14.89 5.09 14.42
N LEU A 146 14.78 4.01 13.63
CA LEU A 146 15.51 2.76 13.85
C LEU A 146 16.69 2.57 12.89
N ASN A 147 16.68 3.25 11.74
CA ASN A 147 17.70 3.18 10.70
C ASN A 147 17.86 4.56 10.01
N PRO A 148 18.47 5.53 10.71
CA PRO A 148 18.63 6.88 10.19
C PRO A 148 19.52 6.94 8.93
N GLU A 149 20.46 6.01 8.78
CA GLU A 149 21.31 5.93 7.58
C GLU A 149 20.45 5.65 6.34
N LEU A 150 19.60 4.61 6.39
CA LEU A 150 18.67 4.33 5.30
C LEU A 150 17.68 5.47 5.09
N TYR A 151 17.22 6.13 6.15
CA TYR A 151 16.34 7.29 6.01
C TYR A 151 17.00 8.41 5.20
N HIS A 152 18.30 8.64 5.38
CA HIS A 152 19.04 9.67 4.65
C HIS A 152 19.54 9.23 3.26
N ASP A 153 19.26 7.99 2.86
CA ASP A 153 19.60 7.50 1.52
C ASP A 153 18.89 8.31 0.41
N PRO A 154 19.56 8.64 -0.71
CA PRO A 154 18.96 9.42 -1.78
C PRO A 154 17.69 8.81 -2.41
N LEU A 155 17.62 7.48 -2.53
CA LEU A 155 16.43 6.81 -3.07
C LEU A 155 15.28 6.92 -2.08
N PHE A 156 15.56 6.71 -0.78
CA PHE A 156 14.56 6.89 0.27
C PHE A 156 14.02 8.34 0.29
N GLN A 157 14.90 9.33 0.17
CA GLN A 157 14.53 10.75 0.14
C GLN A 157 13.70 11.11 -1.12
N LYS A 158 13.95 10.46 -2.26
CA LYS A 158 13.08 10.59 -3.44
C LYS A 158 11.67 10.08 -3.15
N GLU A 159 11.54 8.95 -2.45
CA GLU A 159 10.23 8.44 -2.02
C GLU A 159 9.54 9.40 -1.03
N GLU A 160 10.26 10.02 -0.09
CA GLU A 160 9.70 11.04 0.82
C GLU A 160 9.20 12.28 0.08
N ALA A 161 9.88 12.69 -0.99
CA ALA A 161 9.42 13.80 -1.83
C ALA A 161 8.10 13.45 -2.53
N ASN A 162 7.97 12.24 -3.09
CA ASN A 162 6.73 11.78 -3.72
C ASN A 162 5.59 11.62 -2.70
N LEU A 163 5.88 11.09 -1.51
CA LEU A 163 4.90 11.04 -0.40
C LEU A 163 4.41 12.44 -0.04
N SER A 164 5.29 13.44 -0.04
CA SER A 164 4.91 14.83 0.24
C SER A 164 3.98 15.43 -0.83
N LEU A 165 4.08 14.98 -2.09
CA LEU A 165 3.14 15.36 -3.15
C LEU A 165 1.74 14.78 -2.89
N ILE A 166 1.67 13.50 -2.51
CA ILE A 166 0.42 12.83 -2.13
C ILE A 166 -0.23 13.54 -0.94
N GLU A 167 0.54 13.81 0.13
CA GLU A 167 0.04 14.49 1.33
C GLU A 167 -0.43 15.92 1.03
N ARG A 168 0.23 16.62 0.10
CA ARG A 168 -0.20 17.95 -0.34
C ARG A 168 -1.55 17.88 -1.07
N TRP A 169 -1.71 16.92 -1.98
CA TRP A 169 -2.96 16.71 -2.70
C TRP A 169 -4.13 16.45 -1.73
N LEU A 170 -3.92 15.63 -0.71
CA LEU A 170 -4.92 15.36 0.33
C LEU A 170 -5.33 16.64 1.09
N ARG A 171 -4.38 17.54 1.39
CA ARG A 171 -4.68 18.81 2.07
C ARG A 171 -5.46 19.77 1.18
N THR A 172 -5.14 19.84 -0.10
CA THR A 172 -5.84 20.74 -1.03
C THR A 172 -7.23 20.23 -1.38
N GLY A 173 -7.40 18.92 -1.56
CA GLY A 173 -8.68 18.31 -1.92
C GLY A 173 -9.73 18.31 -0.79
N ARG A 174 -9.31 18.44 0.47
CA ARG A 174 -10.23 18.58 1.62
C ARG A 174 -10.82 19.99 1.78
N ASN A 175 -10.25 20.98 1.10
CA ASN A 175 -10.70 22.38 1.13
C ASN A 175 -11.46 22.80 -0.14
N ALA A 176 -11.75 21.85 -1.04
CA ALA A 176 -12.41 22.07 -2.32
C ALA A 176 -13.81 21.44 -2.35
#